data_AF-A0A2I0ID62-F1
#
_entry.id   AF-A0A2I0ID62-F1
#
_cell.length_a   1.000
_cell.length_b   1.000
_cell.length_c   1.000
_cell.angle_alpha   90.00
_cell.angle_beta   90.00
_cell.angle_gamma   90.00
#
_symmetry.space_group_name_H-M   'P 1'
#
loop_
_entity.id
_entity.type
_entity.pdbx_description
1 polymer ?
#
loop_
_entity_poly.entity_id
_entity_poly.type
_entity_poly.pdbx_seq_one_letter_code
_entity_poly.pdbx_strand_id
1 'polypeptide(L)'
;MFRRWATKRSAGSTKNGRDSNPKNLGVKKFGGERVIPGNIIVRQRGTRFHPGNYVGMGKDHTLFALKEGNVKFELHKLSGRKWVHVIPKEGHVLHPVYVEGAAPQLEKAAA
;
A
#
# COMPACT_ATOMS: atom_id res chain seq x y z
N MET A 1 34.70 58.63 21.06
CA MET A 1 33.45 57.88 20.83
C MET A 1 33.80 56.39 20.88
N PHE A 2 33.48 55.68 21.97
CA PHE A 2 33.93 54.30 22.20
C PHE A 2 32.96 53.28 21.60
N ARG A 3 33.45 52.48 20.64
CA ARG A 3 32.70 51.40 19.97
C ARG A 3 32.67 50.17 20.86
N ARG A 4 31.49 49.84 21.40
CA ARG A 4 31.28 48.64 22.21
C ARG A 4 30.75 47.52 21.31
N TRP A 5 31.58 46.52 21.02
CA TRP A 5 31.13 45.30 20.35
C TRP A 5 30.39 44.41 21.35
N ALA A 6 29.30 43.79 20.92
CA ALA A 6 28.53 42.87 21.75
C ALA A 6 29.38 41.63 22.10
N THR A 7 29.71 41.45 23.38
CA THR A 7 30.41 40.28 23.92
C THR A 7 29.43 39.30 24.56
N LYS A 8 28.66 38.58 23.72
CA LYS A 8 28.17 37.25 24.09
C LYS A 8 27.72 36.46 22.87
N ARG A 9 28.45 35.39 22.52
CA ARG A 9 27.87 34.23 21.82
C ARG A 9 27.67 33.12 22.85
N SER A 10 26.70 33.27 23.74
CA SER A 10 26.12 32.11 24.44
C SER A 10 24.73 31.89 23.89
N ALA A 11 24.65 31.44 22.65
CA ALA A 11 23.49 30.74 22.14
C ALA A 11 23.95 29.31 21.86
N GLY A 12 24.29 28.58 22.92
CA GLY A 12 24.44 27.13 22.85
C GLY A 12 23.04 26.54 22.79
N SER A 13 22.74 25.85 21.70
CA SER A 13 21.47 25.16 21.41
C SER A 13 20.74 24.66 22.66
N THR A 14 19.49 25.10 22.85
CA THR A 14 18.58 24.56 23.87
C THR A 14 18.19 23.14 23.46
N LYS A 15 19.05 22.16 23.77
CA LYS A 15 18.88 20.70 23.60
C LYS A 15 17.71 20.26 22.70
N ASN A 16 17.96 20.14 21.39
CA ASN A 16 17.02 19.52 20.46
C ASN A 16 17.10 17.99 20.59
N GLY A 17 16.24 17.41 21.43
CA GLY A 17 16.19 15.96 21.71
C GLY A 17 14.77 15.37 21.66
N ARG A 18 13.85 15.98 20.90
CA ARG A 18 12.49 15.45 20.74
C ARG A 18 12.42 14.58 19.50
N ASP A 19 11.99 13.35 19.68
CA ASP A 19 11.60 12.45 18.60
C ASP A 19 10.21 11.87 18.89
N SER A 20 9.59 11.30 17.86
CA SER A 20 8.27 10.71 17.91
C SER A 20 8.35 9.19 17.92
N ASN A 21 7.37 8.53 18.56
CA ASN A 21 7.28 7.07 18.53
C ASN A 21 7.19 6.53 17.09
N PRO A 22 7.79 5.35 16.83
CA PRO A 22 7.73 4.72 15.51
C PRO A 22 6.29 4.46 15.10
N LYS A 23 5.96 4.77 13.83
CA LYS A 23 4.60 4.67 13.28
C LYS A 23 4.33 3.34 12.54
N ASN A 24 5.32 2.45 12.48
CA ASN A 24 5.23 1.11 11.89
C ASN A 24 4.62 1.09 10.48
N LEU A 25 4.93 2.12 9.68
CA LEU A 25 4.58 2.20 8.27
C LEU A 25 5.34 1.16 7.46
N GLY A 26 4.91 0.92 6.22
CA GLY A 26 5.56 0.02 5.28
C GLY A 26 4.65 -1.10 4.78
N VAL A 27 5.25 -1.94 3.95
CA VAL A 27 4.62 -3.14 3.37
C VAL A 27 4.48 -4.20 4.47
N LYS A 28 3.32 -4.86 4.51
CA LYS A 28 2.98 -5.93 5.47
C LYS A 28 2.82 -7.28 4.79
N LYS A 29 2.49 -7.28 3.49
CA LYS A 29 2.36 -8.48 2.65
C LYS A 29 3.15 -8.28 1.37
N PHE A 30 4.07 -9.20 1.10
CA PHE A 30 4.92 -9.16 -0.09
C PHE A 30 4.26 -9.84 -1.29
N GLY A 31 4.87 -9.71 -2.47
CA GLY A 31 4.37 -10.33 -3.69
C GLY A 31 4.35 -11.86 -3.57
N GLY A 32 3.25 -12.49 -3.97
CA GLY A 32 3.04 -13.93 -3.90
C GLY A 32 2.43 -14.42 -2.58
N GLU A 33 2.35 -13.58 -1.54
CA GLU A 33 1.76 -14.00 -0.26
C GLU A 33 0.24 -14.11 -0.32
N ARG A 34 -0.30 -15.13 0.37
CA ARG A 34 -1.74 -15.32 0.55
C ARG A 34 -2.32 -14.26 1.48
N VAL A 35 -3.45 -13.68 1.07
CA VAL A 35 -4.22 -12.70 1.83
C VAL A 35 -5.69 -13.12 1.87
N ILE A 36 -6.34 -12.81 3.00
CA ILE A 36 -7.79 -12.89 3.17
C ILE A 36 -8.40 -11.49 3.12
N PRO A 37 -9.72 -11.36 2.87
CA PRO A 37 -10.40 -10.06 2.94
C PRO A 37 -10.13 -9.37 4.29
N GLY A 38 -9.87 -8.07 4.24
CA GLY A 38 -9.55 -7.25 5.41
C GLY A 38 -8.06 -7.22 5.81
N ASN A 39 -7.22 -8.11 5.25
CA ASN A 39 -5.79 -8.05 5.53
C ASN A 39 -5.16 -6.76 4.99
N ILE A 40 -4.34 -6.12 5.82
CA ILE A 40 -3.56 -4.94 5.43
C ILE A 40 -2.35 -5.38 4.60
N ILE A 41 -2.21 -4.78 3.43
CA ILE A 41 -1.08 -5.03 2.51
C ILE A 41 0.01 -3.98 2.72
N VAL A 42 -0.36 -2.70 2.80
CA VAL A 42 0.60 -1.59 2.98
C VAL A 42 0.01 -0.51 3.86
N ARG A 43 0.76 -0.07 4.89
CA ARG A 43 0.50 1.18 5.63
C ARG A 43 1.42 2.26 5.09
N GLN A 44 0.89 3.36 4.61
CA GLN A 44 1.68 4.40 3.94
C GLN A 44 1.28 5.81 4.37
N ARG A 45 2.09 6.79 3.97
CA ARG A 45 1.77 8.21 4.04
C ARG A 45 1.70 8.71 2.60
N GLY A 46 0.51 9.19 2.21
CA GLY A 46 0.17 9.39 0.81
C GLY A 46 0.13 8.08 0.01
N THR A 47 -0.04 8.19 -1.30
CA THR A 47 -0.19 7.05 -2.20
C THR A 47 1.13 6.70 -2.90
N ARG A 48 2.06 6.06 -2.18
CA ARG A 48 3.26 5.46 -2.79
C ARG A 48 2.87 4.27 -3.68
N PHE A 49 1.92 3.48 -3.19
CA PHE A 49 1.27 2.40 -3.91
C PHE A 49 -0.20 2.77 -4.16
N HIS A 50 -0.68 2.47 -5.35
CA HIS A 50 -2.04 2.71 -5.79
C HIS A 50 -2.86 1.40 -5.71
N PRO A 51 -4.15 1.48 -5.39
CA PRO A 51 -5.02 0.33 -5.33
C PRO A 51 -5.31 -0.16 -6.74
N GLY A 52 -5.08 -1.44 -6.98
CA GLY A 52 -5.48 -2.14 -8.19
C GLY A 52 -6.66 -3.06 -7.94
N ASN A 53 -6.65 -4.21 -8.62
CA ASN A 53 -7.76 -5.16 -8.60
C ASN A 53 -7.93 -5.80 -7.22
N TYR A 54 -9.17 -5.82 -6.72
CA TYR A 54 -9.56 -6.41 -5.42
C TYR A 54 -8.78 -5.85 -4.21
N VAL A 55 -8.36 -4.59 -4.29
CA VAL A 55 -7.70 -3.87 -3.19
C VAL A 55 -8.50 -2.60 -2.88
N GLY A 56 -8.82 -2.42 -1.60
CA GLY A 56 -9.45 -1.21 -1.08
C GLY A 56 -8.41 -0.23 -0.51
N MET A 57 -8.80 1.04 -0.40
CA MET A 57 -7.99 2.10 0.24
C MET A 57 -8.74 2.69 1.43
N GLY A 58 -8.08 2.79 2.58
CA GLY A 58 -8.61 3.45 3.77
C GLY A 58 -8.36 4.97 3.78
N LYS A 59 -8.91 5.66 4.79
CA LYS A 59 -8.76 7.13 4.96
C LYS A 59 -7.30 7.59 5.06
N ASP A 60 -6.44 6.77 5.68
CA ASP A 60 -5.01 7.04 5.81
C ASP A 60 -4.18 6.50 4.63
N HIS A 61 -4.83 6.18 3.51
CA HIS A 61 -4.24 5.56 2.31
C HIS A 61 -3.68 4.14 2.56
N THR A 62 -4.05 3.49 3.66
CA THR A 62 -3.73 2.08 3.89
C THR A 62 -4.42 1.22 2.84
N LEU A 63 -3.66 0.30 2.22
CA LEU A 63 -4.19 -0.66 1.25
C LEU A 63 -4.55 -1.97 1.95
N PHE A 64 -5.73 -2.50 1.65
CA PHE A 64 -6.22 -3.76 2.21
C PHE A 64 -6.86 -4.65 1.14
N ALA A 65 -6.84 -5.96 1.35
CA ALA A 65 -7.42 -6.94 0.42
C ALA A 65 -8.94 -7.00 0.55
N LEU A 66 -9.66 -7.10 -0.58
CA LEU A 66 -11.11 -7.28 -0.63
C LEU A 66 -11.52 -8.75 -0.86
N LYS A 67 -10.64 -9.53 -1.46
CA LYS A 67 -10.85 -10.95 -1.78
C LYS A 67 -9.69 -11.79 -1.29
N GLU A 68 -9.95 -13.08 -1.14
CA GLU A 68 -8.90 -14.04 -0.84
C GLU A 68 -8.07 -14.32 -2.11
N GLY A 69 -6.75 -14.31 -1.98
CA GLY A 69 -5.86 -14.52 -3.11
C GLY A 69 -4.40 -14.22 -2.80
N ASN A 70 -3.61 -13.96 -3.83
CA ASN A 70 -2.20 -13.66 -3.70
C ASN A 70 -1.92 -12.21 -4.11
N VAL A 71 -1.03 -11.54 -3.38
CA VAL A 71 -0.67 -10.14 -3.69
C VAL A 71 0.26 -10.07 -4.89
N LYS A 72 -0.01 -9.17 -5.83
CA LYS A 72 0.86 -8.86 -6.97
C LYS A 72 1.14 -7.36 -6.99
N PHE A 73 2.42 -7.02 -7.05
CA PHE A 73 2.87 -5.64 -7.28
C PHE A 73 3.16 -5.45 -8.76
N GLU A 74 2.72 -4.33 -9.31
CA GLU A 74 2.95 -3.96 -10.70
C GLU A 74 3.52 -2.54 -10.79
N LEU A 75 4.40 -2.33 -11.75
CA LEU A 75 4.93 -1.01 -12.09
C LEU A 75 4.41 -0.63 -13.47
N HIS A 76 3.63 0.43 -13.50
CA HIS A 76 3.05 0.95 -14.73
C HIS A 76 4.15 1.60 -15.58
N LYS A 77 4.44 1.04 -16.75
CA LYS A 77 5.61 1.40 -17.56
C LYS A 77 5.66 2.86 -18.00
N LEU A 78 4.53 3.47 -18.37
CA LEU A 78 4.51 4.85 -18.86
C LEU A 78 4.59 5.86 -17.71
N SER A 79 3.65 5.77 -16.75
CA SER A 79 3.56 6.68 -15.61
C SER A 79 4.58 6.42 -14.48
N GLY A 80 5.27 5.28 -14.45
CA GLY A 80 6.16 4.88 -13.35
C GLY A 80 5.45 4.58 -12.01
N ARG A 81 4.12 4.66 -11.96
CA ARG A 81 3.31 4.44 -10.74
C ARG A 81 3.29 2.96 -10.36
N LYS A 82 3.34 2.69 -9.05
CA LYS A 82 3.27 1.34 -8.51
C LYS A 82 1.84 1.02 -8.08
N TRP A 83 1.36 -0.13 -8.51
CA TRP A 83 0.02 -0.63 -8.25
C TRP A 83 0.07 -1.95 -7.49
N VAL A 84 -0.97 -2.20 -6.70
CA VAL A 84 -1.11 -3.41 -5.89
C VAL A 84 -2.41 -4.09 -6.26
N HIS A 85 -2.30 -5.33 -6.71
CA HIS A 85 -3.44 -6.15 -7.11
C HIS A 85 -3.48 -7.38 -6.19
N VAL A 86 -4.67 -7.91 -5.97
CA VAL A 86 -4.85 -9.25 -5.43
C VAL A 86 -5.35 -10.14 -6.56
N ILE A 87 -4.64 -11.23 -6.82
CA ILE A 87 -5.07 -12.26 -7.77
C ILE A 87 -5.96 -13.24 -6.99
N PRO A 88 -7.27 -13.27 -7.23
CA PRO A 88 -8.19 -14.14 -6.50
C PRO A 88 -7.90 -15.61 -6.81
N LYS A 89 -7.96 -16.47 -5.80
CA LYS A 89 -7.78 -17.93 -5.98
C LYS A 89 -8.95 -18.56 -6.74
N GLU A 90 -10.15 -18.06 -6.51
CA GLU A 90 -11.41 -18.57 -7.10
C GLU A 90 -11.66 -18.03 -8.53
N GLY A 91 -10.72 -17.29 -9.10
CA GLY A 91 -10.89 -16.62 -10.39
C GLY A 91 -11.64 -15.29 -10.28
N HIS A 92 -11.85 -14.66 -11.43
CA HIS A 92 -12.54 -13.37 -11.52
C HIS A 92 -14.06 -13.60 -11.57
N VAL A 93 -14.78 -13.06 -10.59
CA VAL A 93 -16.26 -13.05 -10.64
C VAL A 93 -16.68 -12.03 -11.70
N LEU A 94 -17.24 -12.51 -12.82
CA LEU A 94 -17.85 -11.65 -13.83
C LEU A 94 -19.17 -11.08 -13.30
N HIS A 95 -19.52 -9.86 -13.70
CA HIS A 95 -20.83 -9.29 -13.38
C HIS A 95 -21.93 -10.13 -14.06
N PRO A 96 -23.08 -10.38 -13.40
CA PRO A 96 -24.13 -11.30 -13.87
C PRO A 96 -24.56 -11.09 -15.32
N VAL A 97 -24.58 -9.84 -15.79
CA VAL A 97 -24.93 -9.46 -17.18
C VAL A 97 -23.99 -10.08 -18.22
N TYR A 98 -22.77 -10.48 -17.85
CA TYR A 98 -21.79 -11.15 -18.72
C TYR A 98 -21.66 -12.66 -18.42
N VAL A 99 -22.34 -13.17 -17.40
CA VAL A 99 -22.30 -14.60 -17.03
C VAL A 99 -23.10 -15.45 -18.02
N GLU A 100 -24.22 -14.93 -18.53
CA GLU A 100 -25.06 -15.67 -19.49
C GLU A 100 -24.40 -15.84 -20.88
N GLY A 101 -23.39 -15.02 -21.21
CA GLY A 101 -22.65 -15.08 -22.48
C GLY A 101 -21.25 -15.68 -22.40
N ALA A 102 -20.73 -15.96 -21.20
CA ALA A 102 -19.39 -16.50 -21.00
C ALA A 102 -19.48 -17.95 -20.51
N ALA A 103 -19.12 -18.89 -21.38
CA ALA A 103 -19.15 -20.32 -21.11
C ALA A 103 -18.49 -20.68 -19.76
N PRO A 104 -19.08 -21.59 -18.96
CA PRO A 104 -18.39 -22.15 -17.82
C PRO A 104 -17.41 -23.19 -18.35
N GLN A 105 -16.12 -22.88 -18.41
CA GLN A 105 -15.10 -23.91 -18.59
C GLN A 105 -14.14 -23.89 -17.42
N LEU A 106 -14.52 -24.59 -16.35
CA LEU A 106 -13.61 -25.34 -15.49
C LEU A 106 -14.35 -26.56 -14.95
N GLU A 107 -14.71 -27.47 -15.85
CA GLU A 107 -14.87 -28.87 -15.49
C GLU A 107 -13.59 -29.61 -15.88
N LYS A 108 -13.08 -30.44 -14.96
CA LYS A 108 -12.00 -31.44 -15.10
C LYS A 108 -10.56 -30.97 -14.82
N ALA A 109 -10.16 -31.15 -13.57
CA ALA A 109 -8.87 -31.75 -13.23
C ALA A 109 -9.14 -32.92 -12.27
N ALA A 110 -9.62 -34.02 -12.84
CA ALA A 110 -9.51 -35.33 -12.22
C ALA A 110 -8.12 -35.88 -12.60
N ALA A 111 -7.34 -36.21 -11.57
CA ALA A 111 -6.34 -37.27 -11.55
C ALA A 111 -6.12 -37.66 -10.09
#